data_AF-A0A8J8KKY5-F1
#
_entry.id   AF-A0A8J8KKY5-F1
#
_cell.length_a   1.000
_cell.length_b   1.000
_cell.length_c   1.000
_cell.angle_alpha   90.00
_cell.angle_beta   90.00
_cell.angle_gamma   90.00
#
_symmetry.space_group_name_H-M   'P 1'
#
loop_
_entity.id
_entity.type
_entity.pdbx_description
1 polymer ?
#
loop_
_entity_poly.entity_id
_entity_poly.type
_entity_poly.pdbx_seq_one_letter_code
_entity_poly.pdbx_strand_id
1 'polypeptide(L)'
;MEQKTKKAEAHKYVEAVGRRKTSVARVRLYSKAEGGMTVNDKKMDEYFPTEETKKIAEEAIKKINFPGKLKVTARVSGGGIHSQAEAVRHGISRALLKLDAGFRKELKIAGFLTRDPRMKERRKFGLKKARKAPQWSNQKSQKSPTVEQTLVCDNQI
;
A
#
# COMPACT_ATOMS: atom_id res chain seq x y z
N MET A 1 0.15 -41.80 10.99
CA MET A 1 -0.90 -40.90 10.46
C MET A 1 -0.33 -40.22 9.23
N GLU A 2 -0.68 -40.71 8.05
CA GLU A 2 0.03 -40.44 6.80
C GLU A 2 -0.71 -39.34 6.02
N GLN A 3 -0.12 -38.15 5.93
CA GLN A 3 -0.70 -37.07 5.13
C GLN A 3 -0.38 -37.30 3.66
N LYS A 4 -1.37 -37.79 2.91
CA LYS A 4 -1.32 -37.90 1.45
C LYS A 4 -1.05 -36.54 0.82
N THR A 5 0.14 -36.34 0.26
CA THR A 5 0.46 -35.20 -0.59
C THR A 5 -0.29 -35.34 -1.92
N LYS A 6 -1.43 -34.65 -2.06
CA LYS A 6 -2.15 -34.57 -3.33
C LYS A 6 -1.28 -33.83 -4.37
N LYS A 7 -0.87 -34.53 -5.43
CA LYS A 7 -0.30 -33.92 -6.64
C LYS A 7 -1.33 -32.97 -7.26
N ALA A 8 -0.93 -31.73 -7.51
CA ALA A 8 -1.80 -30.71 -8.10
C ALA A 8 -1.83 -30.86 -9.63
N GLU A 9 -3.04 -30.97 -10.19
CA GLU A 9 -3.24 -30.85 -11.64
C GLU A 9 -2.83 -29.45 -12.11
N ALA A 10 -2.18 -29.37 -13.27
CA ALA A 10 -1.76 -28.12 -13.88
C ALA A 10 -2.96 -27.38 -14.49
N HIS A 11 -3.79 -26.77 -13.63
CA HIS A 11 -4.90 -25.95 -14.08
C HIS A 11 -4.39 -24.66 -14.72
N LYS A 12 -4.84 -24.38 -15.95
CA LYS A 12 -4.57 -23.12 -16.64
C LYS A 12 -5.06 -21.95 -15.79
N TYR A 13 -4.14 -21.10 -15.35
CA TYR A 13 -4.44 -19.92 -14.56
C TYR A 13 -3.97 -18.65 -15.27
N VAL A 14 -4.68 -17.56 -14.99
CA VAL A 14 -4.26 -16.22 -15.40
C VAL A 14 -3.61 -15.55 -14.22
N GLU A 15 -2.38 -15.08 -14.40
CA GLU A 15 -1.65 -14.38 -13.35
C GLU A 15 -1.62 -12.87 -13.57
N ALA A 16 -1.72 -12.12 -12.48
CA ALA A 16 -1.47 -10.69 -12.49
C ALA A 16 -0.85 -10.23 -11.17
N VAL A 17 -0.24 -9.05 -11.21
CA VAL A 17 0.41 -8.45 -10.06
C VAL A 17 -0.23 -7.11 -9.75
N GLY A 18 -0.62 -6.93 -8.49
CA GLY A 18 -1.06 -5.67 -7.93
C GLY A 18 -0.06 -5.15 -6.89
N ARG A 19 0.10 -3.82 -6.80
CA ARG A 19 1.03 -3.18 -5.87
C ARG A 19 0.44 -1.91 -5.29
N ARG A 20 0.61 -1.68 -3.98
CA ARG A 20 0.28 -0.42 -3.31
C ARG A 20 1.23 -0.18 -2.15
N LYS A 21 1.73 1.06 -2.01
CA LYS A 21 2.78 1.41 -1.04
C LYS A 21 3.96 0.41 -1.19
N THR A 22 4.22 -0.39 -0.17
CA THR A 22 5.22 -1.46 -0.15
C THR A 22 4.63 -2.86 -0.32
N SER A 23 3.30 -3.00 -0.39
CA SER A 23 2.61 -4.28 -0.56
C SER A 23 2.62 -4.73 -2.02
N VAL A 24 2.93 -6.01 -2.22
CA VAL A 24 2.90 -6.69 -3.52
C VAL A 24 1.99 -7.91 -3.41
N ALA A 25 0.99 -7.97 -4.28
CA ALA A 25 0.06 -9.09 -4.41
C ALA A 25 0.26 -9.77 -5.77
N ARG A 26 0.59 -11.06 -5.75
CA ARG A 26 0.58 -11.94 -6.94
C ARG A 26 -0.72 -12.72 -6.91
N VAL A 27 -1.60 -12.45 -7.86
CA VAL A 27 -2.94 -13.04 -7.95
C VAL A 27 -2.97 -14.04 -9.08
N ARG A 28 -3.50 -15.23 -8.79
CA ARG A 28 -3.81 -16.28 -9.76
C ARG A 28 -5.32 -16.45 -9.81
N LEU A 29 -5.89 -16.32 -11.00
CA LEU A 29 -7.30 -16.61 -11.29
C LEU A 29 -7.40 -17.96 -12.00
N TYR A 30 -8.27 -18.82 -11.50
CA TYR A 30 -8.63 -20.09 -12.13
C TYR A 30 -10.07 -20.01 -12.65
N SER A 31 -10.26 -20.34 -13.93
CA SER A 31 -11.56 -20.27 -14.62
C SER A 31 -12.44 -21.52 -14.45
N LYS A 32 -11.89 -22.63 -13.93
CA LYS A 32 -12.57 -23.93 -13.84
C LYS A 32 -12.63 -24.47 -12.41
N ALA A 33 -12.96 -23.61 -11.43
CA ALA A 33 -12.99 -24.01 -10.02
C ALA A 33 -14.09 -23.27 -9.24
N GLU A 34 -14.55 -23.88 -8.13
CA GLU A 34 -15.54 -23.27 -7.25
C GLU A 34 -15.05 -21.94 -6.66
N GLY A 35 -15.99 -21.00 -6.53
CA GLY A 35 -15.76 -19.60 -6.16
C GLY A 35 -15.28 -19.46 -4.73
N GLY A 36 -13.96 -19.51 -4.54
CA GLY A 36 -13.31 -19.29 -3.26
C GLY A 36 -12.13 -18.34 -3.40
N MET A 37 -12.03 -17.39 -2.47
CA MET A 37 -10.91 -16.46 -2.38
C MET A 37 -9.98 -16.84 -1.22
N THR A 38 -8.72 -17.10 -1.56
CA THR A 38 -7.68 -17.52 -0.61
C THR A 38 -6.51 -16.53 -0.65
N VAL A 39 -6.02 -16.14 0.53
CA VAL A 39 -4.90 -15.21 0.69
C VAL A 39 -3.84 -15.87 1.55
N ASN A 40 -2.64 -16.09 0.99
CA ASN A 40 -1.54 -16.78 1.67
C ASN A 40 -1.95 -18.11 2.33
N ASP A 41 -2.72 -18.93 1.60
CA ASP A 41 -3.31 -20.21 2.03
C ASP A 41 -4.33 -20.13 3.17
N LYS A 42 -4.70 -18.93 3.60
CA LYS A 42 -5.77 -18.70 4.58
C LYS A 42 -7.04 -18.24 3.86
N LYS A 43 -8.19 -18.44 4.52
CA LYS A 43 -9.46 -17.88 4.05
C LYS A 43 -9.44 -16.36 4.19
N MET A 44 -10.22 -15.68 3.34
CA MET A 44 -10.37 -14.23 3.37
C MET A 44 -10.77 -13.72 4.77
N ASP A 45 -11.69 -14.43 5.43
CA ASP A 45 -12.22 -14.02 6.73
C ASP A 45 -11.20 -14.05 7.87
N GLU A 46 -10.27 -14.99 7.80
CA GLU A 46 -9.22 -15.16 8.81
C GLU A 46 -8.06 -14.18 8.58
N TYR A 47 -7.79 -13.81 7.32
CA TYR A 47 -6.69 -12.93 6.98
C TYR A 47 -7.03 -11.44 7.16
N PHE A 48 -8.27 -11.07 6.83
CA PHE A 48 -8.75 -9.70 6.93
C PHE A 48 -9.72 -9.56 8.12
N PRO A 49 -9.28 -9.00 9.26
CA PRO A 49 -10.15 -8.89 10.44
C PRO A 49 -11.28 -7.88 10.25
N THR A 50 -11.06 -6.80 9.50
CA THR A 50 -12.02 -5.72 9.31
C THR A 50 -12.87 -5.93 8.05
N GLU A 51 -14.19 -5.78 8.16
CA GLU A 51 -15.12 -5.93 7.04
C GLU A 51 -14.82 -4.99 5.86
N GLU A 52 -14.37 -3.76 6.14
CA GLU A 52 -13.97 -2.80 5.11
C GLU A 52 -12.88 -3.38 4.20
N THR A 53 -11.88 -4.03 4.78
CA THR A 53 -10.78 -4.63 4.00
C THR A 53 -11.22 -5.82 3.17
N LYS A 54 -12.21 -6.60 3.64
CA LYS A 54 -12.86 -7.67 2.87
C LYS A 54 -13.63 -7.09 1.68
N LYS A 55 -14.45 -6.06 1.92
CA LYS A 55 -15.22 -5.36 0.89
C LYS A 55 -14.33 -4.81 -0.22
N ILE A 56 -13.20 -4.20 0.13
CA ILE A 56 -12.20 -3.69 -0.84
C ILE A 56 -11.64 -4.81 -1.73
N ALA A 57 -11.32 -5.97 -1.16
CA ALA A 57 -10.74 -7.08 -1.90
C ALA A 57 -11.74 -7.68 -2.92
N GLU A 58 -13.03 -7.73 -2.57
CA GLU A 58 -14.11 -8.26 -3.40
C GLU A 58 -14.69 -7.27 -4.41
N GLU A 59 -14.45 -5.97 -4.19
CA GLU A 59 -15.04 -4.87 -4.95
C GLU A 59 -14.90 -5.03 -6.47
N ALA A 60 -13.72 -5.48 -6.92
CA ALA A 60 -13.44 -5.69 -8.34
C ALA A 60 -14.32 -6.80 -8.96
N ILE A 61 -14.61 -7.86 -8.21
CA ILE A 61 -15.45 -8.97 -8.67
C ILE A 61 -16.92 -8.54 -8.67
N LYS A 62 -17.36 -7.85 -7.60
CA LYS A 62 -18.72 -7.32 -7.48
C LYS A 62 -19.06 -6.35 -8.61
N LYS A 63 -18.08 -5.56 -9.08
CA LYS A 63 -18.33 -4.55 -10.12
C LYS A 63 -18.62 -5.12 -11.50
N ILE A 64 -17.95 -6.21 -11.88
CA ILE A 64 -18.12 -6.85 -13.20
C ILE A 64 -19.31 -7.82 -13.21
N ASN A 65 -19.81 -8.21 -12.03
CA ASN A 65 -20.89 -9.20 -11.86
C ASN A 65 -20.69 -10.42 -12.78
N PHE A 66 -19.50 -11.02 -12.73
CA PHE A 66 -19.15 -12.12 -13.62
C PHE A 66 -20.06 -13.34 -13.33
N PRO A 67 -20.75 -13.90 -14.34
CA PRO A 67 -21.70 -14.99 -14.13
C PRO A 67 -21.04 -16.33 -13.76
N GLY A 68 -19.72 -16.46 -13.96
CA GLY A 68 -18.96 -17.66 -13.65
C GLY A 68 -18.35 -17.66 -12.25
N LYS A 69 -18.17 -18.87 -11.69
CA LYS A 69 -17.39 -19.06 -10.45
C LYS A 69 -15.90 -18.93 -10.77
N LEU A 70 -15.22 -17.97 -10.14
CA LEU A 70 -13.78 -17.79 -10.24
C LEU A 70 -13.12 -18.14 -8.91
N LYS A 71 -12.10 -19.00 -8.94
CA LYS A 71 -11.24 -19.22 -7.78
C LYS A 71 -10.08 -18.24 -7.82
N VAL A 72 -9.89 -17.52 -6.73
CA VAL A 72 -8.83 -16.52 -6.56
C VAL A 72 -7.83 -17.01 -5.53
N THR A 73 -6.57 -17.13 -5.93
CA THR A 73 -5.47 -17.38 -5.00
C THR A 73 -4.49 -16.21 -5.05
N ALA A 74 -4.38 -15.48 -3.95
CA ALA A 74 -3.47 -14.35 -3.81
C ALA A 74 -2.31 -14.70 -2.87
N ARG A 75 -1.09 -14.49 -3.34
CA ARG A 75 0.12 -14.46 -2.50
C ARG A 75 0.53 -13.02 -2.28
N VAL A 76 0.55 -12.59 -1.02
CA VAL A 76 0.75 -11.19 -0.65
C VAL A 76 1.95 -11.07 0.28
N SER A 77 2.78 -10.07 0.02
CA SER A 77 3.99 -9.77 0.78
C SER A 77 4.15 -8.26 0.98
N GLY A 78 4.66 -7.86 2.15
CA GLY A 78 5.00 -6.46 2.48
C GLY A 78 3.82 -5.56 2.86
N GLY A 79 4.15 -4.40 3.44
CA GLY A 79 3.19 -3.37 3.88
C GLY A 79 2.30 -3.81 5.05
N GLY A 80 1.05 -3.34 5.08
CA GLY A 80 0.06 -3.68 6.10
C GLY A 80 -1.29 -4.10 5.51
N ILE A 81 -2.21 -4.59 6.35
CA ILE A 81 -3.45 -5.26 5.93
C ILE A 81 -4.28 -4.42 4.94
N HIS A 82 -4.46 -3.13 5.21
CA HIS A 82 -5.23 -2.24 4.33
C HIS A 82 -4.55 -2.01 2.96
N SER A 83 -3.22 -1.87 2.92
CA SER A 83 -2.51 -1.72 1.64
C SER A 83 -2.45 -3.03 0.86
N GLN A 84 -2.45 -4.16 1.56
CA GLN A 84 -2.53 -5.50 0.99
C GLN A 84 -3.89 -5.74 0.32
N ALA A 85 -5.00 -5.40 0.98
CA ALA A 85 -6.35 -5.53 0.41
C ALA A 85 -6.49 -4.78 -0.93
N GLU A 86 -6.03 -3.53 -0.98
CA GLU A 86 -6.06 -2.74 -2.22
C GLU A 86 -5.10 -3.26 -3.29
N ALA A 87 -3.94 -3.79 -2.90
CA ALA A 87 -3.03 -4.44 -3.85
C ALA A 87 -3.69 -5.69 -4.47
N VAL A 88 -4.45 -6.46 -3.69
CA VAL A 88 -5.22 -7.60 -4.18
C VAL A 88 -6.32 -7.16 -5.15
N ARG A 89 -7.10 -6.12 -4.80
CA ARG A 89 -8.11 -5.51 -5.68
C ARG A 89 -7.53 -5.14 -7.06
N HIS A 90 -6.39 -4.46 -7.05
CA HIS A 90 -5.70 -4.07 -8.29
C HIS A 90 -5.17 -5.29 -9.07
N GLY A 91 -4.67 -6.32 -8.38
CA GLY A 91 -4.24 -7.57 -8.98
C GLY A 91 -5.38 -8.32 -9.66
N ILE A 92 -6.55 -8.44 -9.01
CA ILE A 92 -7.75 -9.07 -9.56
C ILE A 92 -8.21 -8.32 -10.81
N SER A 93 -8.27 -7.00 -10.77
CA SER A 93 -8.69 -6.17 -11.91
C SER A 93 -7.81 -6.39 -13.15
N ARG A 94 -6.49 -6.52 -12.96
CA ARG A 94 -5.56 -6.82 -14.06
C ARG A 94 -5.67 -8.25 -14.57
N ALA A 95 -5.99 -9.20 -13.70
CA ALA A 95 -6.21 -10.58 -14.11
C ALA A 95 -7.53 -10.73 -14.89
N LEU A 96 -8.59 -10.01 -14.50
CA LEU A 96 -9.85 -9.97 -15.24
C LEU A 96 -9.69 -9.39 -16.65
N LEU A 97 -8.88 -8.33 -16.82
CA LEU A 97 -8.56 -7.82 -18.16
C LEU A 97 -7.84 -8.81 -19.07
N LYS A 98 -7.05 -9.72 -18.48
CA LYS A 98 -6.36 -10.76 -19.24
C LYS A 98 -7.29 -11.91 -19.62
N LEU A 99 -8.40 -12.08 -18.91
CA LEU A 99 -9.44 -13.03 -19.27
C LEU A 99 -10.26 -12.47 -20.43
N ASP A 100 -10.83 -11.27 -20.27
CA ASP A 100 -11.60 -10.60 -21.31
C ASP A 100 -11.29 -9.11 -21.35
N ALA A 101 -10.94 -8.61 -22.54
CA ALA A 101 -10.63 -7.20 -22.74
C ALA A 101 -11.87 -6.28 -22.68
N GLY A 102 -13.08 -6.85 -22.75
CA GLY A 102 -14.36 -6.12 -22.73
C GLY A 102 -14.59 -5.33 -21.44
N PHE A 103 -14.08 -5.82 -20.30
CA PHE A 103 -14.28 -5.21 -18.98
C PHE A 103 -13.48 -3.92 -18.75
N ARG A 104 -12.63 -3.51 -19.72
CA ARG A 104 -11.75 -2.35 -19.57
C ARG A 104 -12.52 -1.05 -19.34
N LYS A 105 -13.65 -0.84 -20.02
CA LYS A 105 -14.43 0.40 -19.87
C LYS A 105 -14.98 0.55 -18.45
N GLU A 106 -15.63 -0.49 -17.95
CA GLU A 106 -16.21 -0.51 -16.59
C GLU A 106 -15.14 -0.38 -15.50
N LEU A 107 -14.04 -1.13 -15.61
CA LEU A 107 -12.94 -1.07 -14.64
C LEU A 107 -12.20 0.28 -14.66
N LYS A 108 -12.14 0.94 -15.82
CA LYS A 108 -11.54 2.28 -15.94
C LYS A 108 -12.42 3.33 -15.27
N ILE A 109 -13.74 3.26 -15.47
CA ILE A 109 -14.70 4.16 -14.81
C ILE A 109 -14.67 3.98 -13.29
N ALA A 110 -14.58 2.73 -12.82
CA ALA A 110 -14.44 2.42 -11.40
C ALA A 110 -13.06 2.78 -10.80
N GLY A 111 -12.06 3.11 -11.62
CA GLY A 111 -10.73 3.52 -11.17
C GLY A 111 -9.82 2.38 -10.69
N PHE A 112 -10.18 1.11 -10.87
CA PHE A 112 -9.39 -0.03 -10.35
C PHE A 112 -8.13 -0.35 -11.16
N LEU A 113 -8.03 0.18 -12.37
CA LEU A 113 -6.90 -0.04 -13.25
C LEU A 113 -5.70 0.88 -13.00
N THR A 114 -5.93 1.99 -12.30
CA THR A 114 -4.88 2.94 -11.96
C THR A 114 -4.21 2.50 -10.66
N ARG A 115 -2.88 2.40 -10.67
CA ARG A 115 -2.13 2.20 -9.44
C ARG A 115 -2.21 3.47 -8.58
N ASP A 116 -2.58 3.34 -7.31
CA ASP A 116 -2.45 4.43 -6.33
C ASP A 116 -0.97 4.78 -6.11
N PRO A 117 -0.49 5.96 -6.54
CA PRO A 117 0.93 6.33 -6.48
C PRO A 117 1.34 6.86 -5.11
N ARG A 118 0.40 7.10 -4.18
CA ARG A 118 0.68 7.77 -2.91
C ARG A 118 1.64 6.94 -2.05
N MET A 119 2.77 7.55 -1.73
CA MET A 119 3.85 6.96 -0.94
C MET A 119 4.24 7.90 0.20
N LYS A 120 4.82 7.35 1.28
CA LYS A 120 5.29 8.17 2.40
C LYS A 120 6.47 9.02 1.92
N GLU A 121 6.31 10.34 1.99
CA GLU A 121 7.41 11.27 1.73
C GLU A 121 8.54 11.08 2.75
N ARG A 122 9.78 11.20 2.27
CA ARG A 122 10.97 11.14 3.13
C ARG A 122 11.01 12.34 4.08
N ARG A 123 11.55 12.15 5.30
CA ARG A 123 11.90 13.27 6.18
C ARG A 123 13.07 14.05 5.57
N LYS A 124 12.89 15.35 5.27
CA LYS A 124 13.98 16.25 4.85
C LYS A 124 14.80 16.68 6.07
N PHE A 125 16.04 17.10 5.85
CA PHE A 125 16.91 17.64 6.90
C PHE A 125 16.29 18.90 7.53
N GLY A 126 16.57 19.16 8.80
CA GLY A 126 16.00 20.30 9.55
C GLY A 126 14.50 20.20 9.90
N LEU A 127 13.76 19.22 9.37
CA LEU A 127 12.33 19.02 9.66
C LEU A 127 12.12 17.86 10.65
N LYS A 128 11.10 17.98 11.52
CA LYS A 128 10.71 16.94 12.48
C LYS A 128 9.99 15.76 11.80
N LYS A 129 9.23 16.01 10.74
CA LYS A 129 8.58 15.01 9.85
C LYS A 129 8.70 15.47 8.40
N ALA A 130 8.03 14.80 7.44
CA ALA A 130 8.10 15.14 6.02
C ALA A 130 7.88 16.64 5.71
N ARG A 131 6.91 17.28 6.39
CA ARG A 131 6.58 18.71 6.23
C ARG A 131 6.51 19.49 7.55
N LYS A 132 6.76 18.85 8.70
CA LYS A 132 6.63 19.48 10.02
C LYS A 132 7.92 20.23 10.37
N ALA A 133 7.90 21.55 10.24
CA ALA A 133 8.98 22.42 10.68
C ALA A 133 9.02 22.52 12.22
N PRO A 134 10.21 22.70 12.83
CA PRO A 134 10.29 23.21 14.20
C PRO A 134 9.71 24.63 14.28
N GLN A 135 9.23 25.03 15.47
CA GLN A 135 8.80 26.40 15.69
C GLN A 135 10.01 27.34 15.58
N TRP A 136 9.87 28.42 14.82
CA TRP A 136 10.88 29.46 14.72
C TRP A 136 10.74 30.42 15.90
N SER A 137 11.84 30.74 16.60
CA SER A 137 11.89 31.79 17.63
C SER A 137 12.72 32.98 17.15
N ASN A 138 12.07 34.10 16.86
CA ASN A 138 12.71 35.37 16.48
C ASN A 138 13.01 36.22 17.73
N GLN A 139 13.89 35.77 18.63
CA GLN A 139 14.44 36.66 19.66
C GLN A 139 15.91 36.93 19.34
N LYS A 140 16.18 38.14 18.83
CA LYS A 140 17.53 38.69 18.79
C LYS A 140 18.03 38.71 20.24
N SER A 141 19.05 37.92 20.54
CA SER A 141 19.85 38.04 21.74
C SER A 141 20.48 39.44 21.71
N GLN A 142 19.84 40.42 22.35
CA GLN A 142 20.46 41.67 22.77
C GLN A 142 21.52 41.28 23.80
N LYS A 143 22.66 40.75 23.36
CA LYS A 143 23.86 40.72 24.18
C LYS A 143 24.29 42.18 24.25
N SER A 144 23.97 42.84 25.35
CA SER A 144 24.59 44.10 25.73
C SER A 144 26.11 43.95 25.62
N PRO A 145 26.84 44.88 24.99
CA PRO A 145 28.29 44.87 25.10
C PRO A 145 28.62 45.22 26.56
N THR A 146 28.91 44.21 27.35
CA THR A 146 29.70 44.38 28.57
C THR A 146 31.16 44.23 28.17
N VAL A 147 32.05 44.89 28.92
CA VAL A 147 33.52 45.05 28.79
C VAL A 147 33.87 46.43 28.23
N GLU A 148 34.69 47.30 28.82
CA GLU A 148 35.33 47.51 30.12
C GLU A 148 36.37 48.63 29.86
N GLN A 149 36.69 49.42 30.89
CA GLN A 149 37.95 50.18 31.03
C GLN A 149 38.19 51.37 30.09
N THR A 150 37.76 52.55 30.53
CA THR A 150 38.49 53.79 30.26
C THR A 150 39.86 53.72 30.92
N LEU A 151 40.89 53.49 30.11
CA LEU A 151 42.28 53.82 30.44
C LEU A 151 42.38 55.33 30.66
N VAL A 152 42.54 55.74 31.92
CA VAL A 152 43.10 57.06 32.24
C VAL A 152 44.61 56.84 32.37
N CYS A 153 45.32 56.98 31.24
CA CYS A 153 46.71 57.41 31.26
C CYS A 153 46.70 58.94 31.40
N ASP A 154 47.32 59.46 32.44
CA ASP A 154 48.44 60.42 32.34
C ASP A 154 48.70 61.17 33.65
N ASN A 155 49.92 60.99 34.16
CA ASN A 155 50.83 61.93 34.80
C ASN A 155 50.29 63.12 35.59
N GLN A 156 50.73 63.23 36.85
CA GLN A 156 51.42 64.44 37.34
C GLN A 156 52.13 64.19 38.69
N ILE A 157 53.46 64.31 38.65
CA ILE A 157 54.43 64.82 39.65
C ILE A 157 54.63 63.99 40.92
#